data_AF-A0AA51MSM0-F1
#
_entry.id   AF-A0AA51MSM0-F1
#
_cell.length_a   1.000
_cell.length_b   1.000
_cell.length_c   1.000
_cell.angle_alpha   90.00
_cell.angle_beta   90.00
_cell.angle_gamma   90.00
#
_symmetry.space_group_name_H-M   'P 1'
#
loop_
_entity.id
_entity.type
_entity.pdbx_description
1 polymer ?
#
loop_
_entity_poly.entity_id
_entity_poly.type
_entity_poly.pdbx_seq_one_letter_code
_entity_poly.pdbx_strand_id
1 'polypeptide(L)'
;MNNAINLEKFAGGALAEKFNLALKEVLENIADPNTKPETKRKLTLELTFVPSEDRELSIVGIDTKTKLAATKSVATKILIDRDGQGGIIASEYNNQLKGQQYLQVDEDTGEILSPNELEKAGIKLVK
;
A
#
# COMPACT_ATOMS: atom_id res chain seq x y z
N MET A 1 -32.14 17.69 -27.90
CA MET A 1 -30.77 17.72 -28.46
C MET A 1 -30.52 16.36 -29.07
N ASN A 2 -30.23 16.28 -30.38
CA ASN A 2 -29.81 15.01 -30.97
C ASN A 2 -28.39 14.71 -30.48
N ASN A 3 -28.22 13.61 -29.75
CA ASN A 3 -26.90 13.16 -29.33
C ASN A 3 -26.16 12.63 -30.57
N ALA A 4 -25.31 13.47 -31.17
CA ALA A 4 -24.54 13.14 -32.37
C ALA A 4 -23.55 11.98 -32.14
N ILE A 5 -23.22 11.64 -30.88
CA ILE A 5 -22.22 10.62 -30.53
C ILE A 5 -22.74 9.78 -29.36
N ASN A 6 -22.70 8.46 -29.51
CA ASN A 6 -22.95 7.51 -28.43
C ASN A 6 -21.60 7.09 -27.80
N LEU A 7 -21.40 7.40 -26.53
CA LEU A 7 -20.17 7.11 -25.78
C LEU A 7 -19.89 5.60 -25.64
N GLU A 8 -20.93 4.77 -25.53
CA GLU A 8 -20.79 3.31 -25.44
C GLU A 8 -20.29 2.69 -26.75
N LYS A 9 -20.54 3.36 -27.88
CA LYS A 9 -20.13 2.89 -29.21
C LYS A 9 -18.91 3.66 -29.75
N PHE A 10 -18.45 4.69 -29.04
CA PHE A 10 -17.36 5.54 -29.48
C PHE A 10 -16.04 4.75 -29.51
N ALA A 11 -15.24 4.95 -30.57
CA ALA A 11 -14.04 4.18 -30.83
C ALA A 11 -14.26 2.65 -30.73
N GLY A 12 -15.39 2.17 -31.25
CA GLY A 12 -15.75 0.75 -31.20
C GLY A 12 -16.09 0.23 -29.80
N GLY A 13 -16.36 1.11 -28.83
CA GLY A 13 -16.62 0.77 -27.43
C GLY A 13 -15.40 0.86 -26.52
N ALA A 14 -14.21 1.10 -27.08
CA ALA A 14 -12.97 1.20 -26.30
C ALA A 14 -13.01 2.29 -25.21
N LEU A 15 -13.71 3.40 -25.46
CA LEU A 15 -13.88 4.47 -24.46
C LEU A 15 -14.63 3.97 -23.22
N ALA A 16 -15.74 3.26 -23.43
CA ALA A 16 -16.54 2.72 -22.34
C ALA A 16 -15.78 1.62 -21.59
N GLU A 17 -15.06 0.75 -22.29
CA GLU A 17 -14.22 -0.28 -21.68
C GLU A 17 -13.12 0.32 -20.79
N LYS A 18 -12.37 1.30 -21.29
CA LYS A 18 -11.32 2.00 -20.53
C LYS A 18 -11.89 2.69 -19.29
N PHE A 19 -13.03 3.36 -19.43
CA PHE A 19 -13.72 3.98 -18.31
C PHE A 19 -14.14 2.95 -17.26
N ASN A 20 -14.75 1.84 -17.67
CA ASN A 20 -15.22 0.79 -16.76
C ASN A 20 -14.07 0.14 -16.00
N LEU A 21 -12.93 -0.10 -16.66
CA LEU A 21 -11.73 -0.63 -16.02
C LEU A 21 -11.21 0.33 -14.95
N ALA A 22 -11.04 1.61 -15.28
CA ALA A 22 -10.59 2.63 -14.35
C ALA A 22 -11.57 2.85 -13.19
N LEU A 23 -12.88 2.76 -13.46
CA LEU A 23 -13.91 2.86 -12.43
C LEU A 23 -13.83 1.68 -11.46
N LYS A 24 -13.61 0.47 -11.98
CA LYS A 24 -13.43 -0.73 -11.16
C LYS A 24 -12.26 -0.56 -10.18
N GLU A 25 -11.11 -0.08 -10.63
CA GLU A 25 -9.94 0.19 -9.75
C GLU A 25 -10.27 1.18 -8.63
N VAL A 26 -11.02 2.25 -8.96
CA VAL A 26 -11.45 3.24 -7.96
C VAL A 26 -12.38 2.60 -6.93
N LEU A 27 -13.33 1.77 -7.38
CA LEU A 27 -14.28 1.08 -6.49
C LEU A 27 -13.57 0.05 -5.59
N GLU A 28 -12.64 -0.71 -6.13
CA GLU A 28 -11.81 -1.65 -5.36
C GLU A 28 -11.00 -0.91 -4.29
N ASN A 29 -10.39 0.23 -4.65
CA ASN A 29 -9.67 1.06 -3.69
C ASN A 29 -10.58 1.73 -2.65
N ILE A 30 -11.88 1.92 -2.92
CA ILE A 30 -12.85 2.40 -1.92
C ILE A 30 -13.23 1.26 -0.97
N ALA A 31 -13.42 0.05 -1.49
CA ALA A 31 -13.80 -1.12 -0.72
C ALA A 31 -12.66 -1.64 0.17
N ASP A 32 -11.40 -1.31 -0.13
CA ASP A 32 -10.24 -1.73 0.67
C ASP A 32 -10.21 -1.04 2.06
N PRO A 33 -10.40 -1.79 3.15
CA PRO A 33 -10.37 -1.25 4.52
C PRO A 33 -8.98 -0.74 4.93
N ASN A 34 -7.94 -1.11 4.19
CA ASN A 34 -6.58 -0.63 4.41
C ASN A 34 -6.35 0.74 3.79
N THR A 35 -7.31 1.35 3.10
CA THR A 35 -7.19 2.72 2.59
C THR A 35 -7.88 3.72 3.51
N LYS A 36 -7.51 5.00 3.43
CA LYS A 36 -8.17 6.07 4.20
C LYS A 36 -9.52 6.45 3.55
N PRO A 37 -10.66 6.36 4.25
CA PRO A 37 -11.99 6.63 3.66
C PRO A 37 -12.13 8.05 3.12
N GLU A 38 -11.65 9.06 3.87
CA GLU A 38 -11.81 10.47 3.54
C GLU A 38 -10.90 10.97 2.39
N THR A 39 -9.95 10.15 1.94
CA THR A 39 -9.03 10.55 0.87
C THR A 39 -9.75 10.57 -0.47
N LYS A 40 -9.71 11.72 -1.15
CA LYS A 40 -10.34 11.91 -2.46
C LYS A 40 -9.70 11.01 -3.51
N ARG A 41 -10.54 10.26 -4.22
CA ARG A 41 -10.17 9.49 -5.41
C ARG A 41 -10.64 10.24 -6.65
N LYS A 42 -9.84 10.23 -7.71
CA LYS A 42 -10.15 10.94 -8.96
C LYS A 42 -9.98 9.99 -10.14
N LEU A 43 -10.94 10.00 -11.05
CA LEU A 43 -10.83 9.38 -12.38
C LEU A 43 -10.87 10.51 -13.40
N THR A 44 -9.97 10.49 -14.37
CA THR A 44 -9.93 11.47 -15.48
C THR A 44 -9.82 10.71 -16.79
N LEU A 45 -10.78 10.96 -17.69
CA LEU A 45 -10.72 10.52 -19.07
C LEU A 45 -10.16 11.67 -19.92
N GLU A 46 -9.10 11.40 -20.66
CA GLU A 46 -8.41 12.36 -21.51
C GLU A 46 -8.58 11.94 -22.97
N LEU A 47 -9.08 12.88 -23.78
CA LEU A 47 -9.28 12.69 -25.22
C LEU A 47 -8.40 13.69 -25.95
N THR A 48 -7.46 13.20 -26.74
CA THR A 48 -6.54 14.04 -27.51
C THR A 48 -6.86 13.92 -28.99
N PHE A 49 -7.11 15.06 -29.63
CA PHE A 49 -7.46 15.11 -31.05
C PHE A 49 -6.30 15.71 -31.84
N VAL A 50 -5.81 14.98 -32.83
CA VAL A 50 -4.79 15.45 -33.77
C VAL A 50 -5.42 15.48 -35.17
N PRO A 51 -5.95 16.65 -35.60
CA PRO A 51 -6.60 16.78 -36.90
C PRO A 51 -5.59 16.77 -38.04
N SER A 52 -6.02 16.32 -39.22
CA SER A 52 -5.29 16.50 -40.48
C SER A 52 -5.32 17.96 -40.95
N GLU A 53 -4.40 18.34 -41.86
CA GLU A 53 -4.30 19.71 -42.37
C GLU A 53 -5.57 20.19 -43.08
N ASP A 54 -6.23 19.29 -43.82
CA ASP A 54 -7.52 19.52 -44.49
C ASP A 54 -8.72 19.52 -43.53
N ARG A 55 -8.51 19.10 -42.27
CA ARG A 55 -9.51 18.99 -41.19
C ARG A 55 -10.67 18.03 -41.50
N GLU A 56 -10.49 17.11 -42.43
CA GLU A 56 -11.49 16.08 -42.74
C GLU A 56 -11.38 14.88 -41.79
N LEU A 57 -10.18 14.61 -41.27
CA LEU A 57 -9.90 13.49 -40.37
C LEU A 57 -9.22 13.96 -39.10
N SER A 58 -9.36 13.18 -38.03
CA SER A 58 -8.65 13.42 -36.77
C SER A 58 -8.33 12.10 -36.09
N ILE A 59 -7.08 11.96 -35.67
CA ILE A 59 -6.65 10.86 -34.81
C ILE A 59 -7.08 11.19 -33.40
N VAL A 60 -7.81 10.27 -32.76
CA VAL A 60 -8.29 10.44 -31.38
C VAL A 60 -7.55 9.47 -30.45
N GLY A 61 -6.75 10.01 -29.55
CA GLY A 61 -6.20 9.29 -28.40
C GLY A 61 -7.20 9.23 -27.25
N ILE A 62 -7.29 8.09 -26.57
CA ILE A 62 -8.17 7.88 -25.41
C ILE A 62 -7.31 7.35 -24.26
N ASP A 63 -7.20 8.14 -23.20
CA ASP A 63 -6.40 7.81 -22.02
C ASP A 63 -7.23 7.94 -20.73
N THR A 64 -6.92 7.09 -19.75
CA THR A 64 -7.55 7.11 -18.43
C THR A 64 -6.51 7.25 -17.34
N LYS A 65 -6.68 8.24 -16.46
CA LYS A 65 -5.80 8.50 -15.31
C LYS A 65 -6.61 8.36 -14.02
N THR A 66 -6.15 7.49 -13.11
CA THR A 66 -6.75 7.30 -11.78
C THR A 66 -5.81 7.84 -10.69
N LYS A 67 -6.38 8.51 -9.70
CA LYS A 67 -5.70 8.91 -8.46
C LYS A 67 -6.42 8.22 -7.31
N LEU A 68 -5.75 7.23 -6.73
CA LEU A 68 -6.29 6.38 -5.67
C LEU A 68 -5.86 6.87 -4.29
N ALA A 69 -6.55 6.42 -3.24
CA ALA A 69 -6.11 6.61 -1.87
C ALA A 69 -4.94 5.66 -1.58
N ALA A 70 -3.91 6.18 -0.90
CA ALA A 70 -2.79 5.37 -0.46
C ALA A 70 -3.24 4.37 0.61
N THR A 71 -2.63 3.17 0.59
CA THR A 71 -2.76 2.19 1.65
C THR A 71 -2.21 2.76 2.95
N LYS A 72 -2.83 2.40 4.07
CA LYS A 72 -2.41 2.74 5.43
C LYS A 72 -0.96 2.26 5.59
N SER A 73 -0.08 3.17 5.95
CA SER A 73 1.30 2.84 6.25
C SER A 73 1.37 2.02 7.53
N VAL A 74 2.01 0.86 7.47
CA VAL A 74 2.41 0.10 8.66
C VAL A 74 3.75 0.68 9.10
N ALA A 75 3.80 1.22 10.32
CA ALA A 75 5.02 1.73 10.92
C ALA A 75 5.40 0.80 12.07
N THR A 76 6.63 0.27 12.03
CA THR A 76 7.23 -0.44 13.16
C THR A 76 8.39 0.37 13.71
N LYS A 77 8.70 0.14 14.99
CA LYS A 77 9.87 0.73 15.63
C LYS A 77 10.97 -0.32 15.60
N ILE A 78 12.20 0.09 15.30
CA ILE A 78 13.37 -0.78 15.40
C ILE A 78 14.31 -0.22 16.47
N LEU A 79 14.84 -1.11 17.29
CA LEU A 79 15.91 -0.82 18.23
C LEU A 79 17.22 -1.07 17.49
N ILE A 80 18.08 -0.06 17.44
CA ILE A 80 19.38 -0.11 16.76
C ILE A 80 20.45 0.05 17.82
N ASP A 81 21.41 -0.87 17.85
CA ASP A 81 22.55 -0.85 18.76
C ASP A 81 23.84 -1.21 18.01
N ARG A 82 24.97 -1.15 18.70
CA ARG A 82 26.26 -1.62 18.19
C ARG A 82 26.68 -2.87 18.92
N ASP A 83 27.09 -3.89 18.18
CA ASP A 83 27.86 -4.96 18.81
C ASP A 83 29.18 -4.36 19.36
N GLY A 84 29.71 -4.94 20.42
CA GLY A 84 30.94 -4.46 21.05
C GLY A 84 32.19 -4.53 20.16
N GLN A 85 32.06 -4.95 18.89
CA GLN A 85 33.11 -5.02 17.88
C GLN A 85 32.93 -3.95 16.79
N GLY A 86 31.92 -3.08 16.91
CA GLY A 86 31.65 -1.96 16.01
C GLY A 86 30.68 -2.26 14.87
N GLY A 87 30.10 -3.46 14.81
CA GLY A 87 29.00 -3.81 13.90
C GLY A 87 27.66 -3.23 14.37
N ILE A 88 26.74 -2.99 13.44
CA ILE A 88 25.40 -2.49 13.74
C ILE A 88 24.46 -3.69 13.89
N ILE A 89 23.76 -3.77 15.02
CA ILE A 89 22.68 -4.72 15.25
C ILE A 89 21.35 -3.97 15.32
N ALA A 90 20.29 -4.55 14.76
CA ALA A 90 18.96 -3.98 14.82
C ALA A 90 17.92 -5.07 15.06
N SER A 91 16.92 -4.79 15.89
CA SER A 91 15.79 -5.68 16.17
C SER A 91 14.49 -4.89 16.15
N GLU A 92 13.38 -5.53 15.76
CA GLU A 92 12.06 -4.92 15.91
C GLU A 92 11.73 -4.66 17.39
N TYR A 93 11.25 -3.46 17.70
CA TYR A 93 10.91 -3.04 19.06
C TYR A 93 9.55 -3.61 19.45
N ASN A 94 9.57 -4.83 19.96
CA ASN A 94 8.40 -5.50 20.50
C ASN A 94 8.24 -5.12 21.98
N ASN A 95 7.63 -3.94 22.22
CA ASN A 95 7.07 -3.46 23.49
C ASN A 95 7.61 -4.15 24.76
N GLN A 96 8.89 -3.94 25.10
CA GLN A 96 9.45 -4.43 26.36
C GLN A 96 8.64 -3.87 27.53
N LEU A 97 8.37 -4.73 28.53
CA LEU A 97 7.68 -4.30 29.74
C LEU A 97 8.51 -3.21 30.42
N LYS A 98 7.85 -2.13 30.83
CA LYS A 98 8.49 -0.98 31.47
C LYS A 98 9.18 -1.45 32.76
N GLY A 99 10.51 -1.41 32.81
CA GLY A 99 11.32 -1.91 33.94
C GLY A 99 12.06 -3.23 33.67
N GLN A 100 11.98 -3.77 32.46
CA GLN A 100 12.73 -4.96 32.07
C GLN A 100 14.24 -4.67 31.97
N GLN A 101 15.03 -5.31 32.84
CA GLN A 101 16.49 -5.15 32.88
C GLN A 101 17.25 -6.19 32.04
N TYR A 102 16.60 -7.30 31.68
CA TYR A 102 17.21 -8.42 30.98
C TYR A 102 16.27 -8.95 29.88
N LEU A 103 16.87 -9.34 28.75
CA LEU A 103 16.21 -10.01 27.65
C LEU A 103 16.58 -11.50 27.72
N GLN A 104 15.60 -12.37 27.87
CA GLN A 104 15.82 -13.81 27.75
C GLN A 104 15.52 -14.22 26.31
N VAL A 105 16.50 -14.87 25.70
CA VAL A 105 16.43 -15.41 24.34
C VAL A 105 16.60 -16.91 24.43
N ASP A 106 15.81 -17.62 23.66
CA ASP A 106 15.99 -19.06 23.44
C ASP A 106 17.31 -19.28 22.70
N GLU A 107 18.22 -20.08 23.27
CA GLU A 107 19.58 -20.25 22.74
C GLU A 107 19.62 -21.01 21.41
N ASP A 108 18.59 -21.79 21.09
CA ASP A 108 18.54 -22.62 19.88
C ASP A 108 17.89 -21.89 18.70
N THR A 109 16.92 -20.99 18.97
CA THR A 109 16.12 -20.30 17.96
C THR A 109 16.42 -18.80 17.86
N GLY A 110 17.01 -18.19 18.89
CA GLY A 110 17.26 -16.76 18.96
C GLY A 110 16.00 -15.91 19.18
N GLU A 111 14.85 -16.54 19.45
CA GLU A 111 13.59 -15.85 19.72
C GLU A 111 13.54 -15.31 21.17
N ILE A 112 12.92 -14.14 21.36
CA ILE A 112 12.77 -13.50 22.68
C ILE A 112 11.63 -14.18 23.43
N LEU A 113 11.92 -14.74 24.60
CA LEU A 113 10.94 -15.41 25.46
C LEU A 113 10.12 -14.38 26.25
N SER A 114 8.80 -14.59 26.28
CA SER A 114 7.90 -13.74 27.03
C SER A 114 7.86 -14.12 28.52
N PRO A 115 7.57 -13.19 29.44
CA PRO A 115 7.60 -13.48 30.88
C PRO A 115 6.62 -14.58 31.34
N ASN A 116 5.56 -14.82 30.57
CA ASN A 116 4.56 -15.85 30.87
C ASN A 116 5.05 -17.28 30.59
N GLU A 117 6.14 -17.43 29.83
CA GLU A 117 6.77 -18.73 29.55
C GLU A 117 7.73 -19.17 30.67
N LEU A 118 8.05 -18.24 31.60
CA LEU A 118 8.97 -18.47 32.71
C LEU A 118 8.39 -19.23 33.90
N GLU A 119 7.06 -19.37 34.02
CA GLU A 119 6.47 -20.06 35.17
C GLU A 119 6.73 -21.57 35.20
N LYS A 120 7.26 -22.16 34.11
CA LYS A 120 7.50 -23.61 34.01
C LYS A 120 8.93 -24.08 34.25
N ALA A 121 9.93 -23.20 34.26
CA ALA A 121 11.31 -23.61 34.45
C ALA A 121 11.93 -22.86 35.63
N GLY A 122 12.11 -23.59 36.74
CA GLY A 122 12.71 -23.09 37.97
C GLY A 122 13.97 -22.26 37.72
N ILE A 123 13.88 -20.98 38.07
CA ILE A 123 14.90 -19.98 37.82
C ILE A 123 16.17 -20.33 38.62
N LYS A 124 17.30 -20.50 37.93
CA LYS A 124 18.65 -20.50 38.54
C LYS A 124 19.40 -19.27 38.03
N LEU A 125 19.74 -18.35 38.95
CA LEU A 125 20.69 -17.29 38.68
C LEU A 125 22.08 -17.90 38.46
N VAL A 126 22.70 -17.64 37.32
CA VAL A 126 24.16 -17.84 37.14
C VAL A 126 24.83 -16.51 37.48
N LYS A 127 25.80 -16.55 38.38
CA LYS A 127 26.53 -15.41 38.92
C LYS A 127 27.69 -15.00 38.01
#